data_AF-A0A1V9XKT4-F1
#
_entry.id   AF-A0A1V9XKT4-F1
#
_cell.length_a   1.000
_cell.length_b   1.000
_cell.length_c   1.000
_cell.angle_alpha   90.00
_cell.angle_beta   90.00
_cell.angle_gamma   90.00
#
_symmetry.space_group_name_H-M   'P 1'
#
loop_
_entity.id
_entity.type
_entity.pdbx_description
1 polymer ?
#
loop_
_entity_poly.entity_id
_entity_poly.type
_entity_poly.pdbx_seq_one_letter_code
_entity_poly.pdbx_strand_id
1 'polypeptide(L)'
;MIKEQVKKSKDDVNQKVTLEQVLQSLSRVSQNKHLLSYKSKRKARAVGNVMHHVGMVVPYDEKTEVGYRPLTVTNVELRRMMQNVAAAPLAQVKTALSSIQDLVTLVNFANDECDYGMGLELGLDLFLFGNERLHSTALFLLQTAYTLLHRTKFVEIIKDHLSCRKMENLDYLTKKLEADDEEPDGQRDE
;
A
#
# COMPACT_ATOMS: atom_id res chain seq x y z
N MET A 1 6.80 15.45 -16.43
CA MET A 1 5.73 16.21 -15.76
C MET A 1 5.95 17.73 -15.76
N ILE A 2 6.74 18.39 -14.91
CA ILE A 2 6.86 19.88 -14.93
C ILE A 2 7.76 20.40 -16.07
N LYS A 3 8.92 19.77 -16.31
CA LYS A 3 9.80 20.13 -17.45
C LYS A 3 9.11 20.00 -18.82
N GLU A 4 8.15 19.10 -18.93
CA GLU A 4 7.35 18.92 -20.15
C GLU A 4 6.24 19.96 -20.25
N GLN A 5 5.62 20.35 -19.13
CA GLN A 5 4.65 21.44 -19.05
C GLN A 5 5.31 22.78 -19.44
N VAL A 6 6.50 23.09 -18.92
CA VAL A 6 7.29 24.28 -19.32
C VAL A 6 7.58 24.32 -20.83
N LYS A 7 7.81 23.16 -21.46
CA LYS A 7 8.01 23.08 -22.92
C LYS A 7 6.72 23.28 -23.73
N LYS A 8 5.55 22.98 -23.14
CA LYS A 8 4.24 23.10 -23.78
C LYS A 8 3.63 24.51 -23.62
N SER A 9 3.92 25.21 -22.51
CA SER A 9 3.44 26.57 -22.23
C SER A 9 4.18 27.66 -23.00
N LYS A 10 4.45 27.48 -24.31
CA LYS A 10 5.22 28.44 -25.12
C LYS A 10 4.53 29.81 -25.27
N ASP A 11 3.20 29.86 -25.18
CA ASP A 11 2.40 31.04 -25.52
C ASP A 11 1.97 31.91 -24.31
N ASP A 12 2.04 31.38 -23.09
CA ASP A 12 1.78 32.14 -21.85
C ASP A 12 3.08 32.38 -21.08
N VAL A 13 3.66 33.56 -21.30
CA VAL A 13 4.94 33.99 -20.71
C VAL A 13 4.88 33.96 -19.18
N ASN A 14 3.75 34.31 -18.59
CA ASN A 14 3.63 34.43 -17.13
C ASN A 14 3.58 33.05 -16.48
N GLN A 15 2.78 32.14 -17.02
CA GLN A 15 2.74 30.74 -16.57
C GLN A 15 4.10 30.04 -16.70
N LYS A 16 4.81 30.31 -17.80
CA LYS A 16 6.14 29.73 -18.03
C LYS A 16 7.14 30.19 -16.96
N VAL A 17 7.16 31.49 -16.64
CA VAL A 17 8.02 32.05 -15.59
C VAL A 17 7.70 31.42 -14.23
N THR A 18 6.42 31.29 -13.87
CA THR A 18 6.01 30.65 -12.60
C THR A 18 6.47 29.18 -12.55
N LEU A 19 6.29 28.41 -13.61
CA LEU A 19 6.72 27.01 -13.66
C LEU A 19 8.24 26.86 -13.58
N GLU A 20 9.00 27.78 -14.18
CA GLU A 20 10.47 27.81 -14.08
C GLU A 20 10.94 28.12 -12.65
N GLN A 21 10.31 29.07 -11.97
CA GLN A 21 10.58 29.38 -10.55
C GLN A 21 10.27 28.18 -9.64
N VAL A 22 9.15 27.49 -9.86
CA VAL A 22 8.78 26.27 -9.12
C VAL A 22 9.80 25.16 -9.39
N LEU A 23 10.20 24.95 -10.64
CA LEU A 23 11.19 23.94 -11.01
C LEU A 23 12.56 24.21 -10.36
N GLN A 24 12.98 25.47 -10.31
CA GLN A 24 14.22 25.87 -9.65
C GLN A 24 14.16 25.59 -8.15
N SER A 25 13.05 25.94 -7.50
CA SER A 25 12.81 25.67 -6.08
C SER A 25 12.81 24.16 -5.79
N LEU A 26 12.10 23.37 -6.58
CA LEU A 26 12.06 21.91 -6.46
C LEU A 26 13.44 21.28 -6.69
N SER A 27 14.23 21.81 -7.62
CA SER A 27 15.58 21.30 -7.90
C SER A 27 16.51 21.49 -6.70
N ARG A 28 16.41 22.64 -6.03
CA ARG A 28 17.15 22.90 -4.77
C ARG A 28 16.77 21.91 -3.67
N VAL A 29 15.48 21.64 -3.48
CA VAL A 29 15.00 20.67 -2.49
C VAL A 29 15.43 19.24 -2.85
N SER A 30 15.35 18.87 -4.13
CA SER A 30 15.75 17.54 -4.61
C SER A 30 17.24 17.24 -4.39
N GLN A 31 18.10 18.26 -4.51
CA GLN A 31 19.54 18.14 -4.25
C GLN A 31 19.90 18.19 -2.76
N ASN A 32 18.92 18.26 -1.86
CA ASN A 32 19.19 18.22 -0.44
C ASN A 32 19.84 16.88 -0.05
N LYS A 33 21.11 16.96 0.38
CA LYS A 33 21.94 15.80 0.76
C LYS A 33 21.29 14.94 1.85
N HIS A 34 20.56 15.55 2.78
CA HIS A 34 19.91 14.83 3.88
C HIS A 34 18.77 13.94 3.35
N LEU A 35 17.93 14.47 2.46
CA LEU A 35 16.83 13.71 1.84
C LEU A 35 17.36 12.55 0.97
N LEU A 36 18.41 12.81 0.18
CA LEU A 36 19.07 11.78 -0.63
C LEU A 36 19.69 10.68 0.25
N SER A 37 20.35 11.05 1.34
CA SER A 37 20.92 10.09 2.30
C SER A 37 19.84 9.21 2.93
N TYR A 38 18.72 9.81 3.37
CA TYR A 38 17.60 9.07 3.96
C TYR A 38 17.02 8.05 2.97
N LYS A 39 16.78 8.45 1.72
CA LYS A 39 16.27 7.56 0.67
C LYS A 39 17.18 6.35 0.47
N SER A 40 18.49 6.57 0.37
CA SER A 40 19.47 5.50 0.20
C SER A 40 19.54 4.57 1.41
N LYS A 41 19.57 5.14 2.63
CA LYS A 41 19.58 4.36 3.89
C LYS A 41 18.33 3.50 4.03
N ARG A 42 17.15 4.04 3.71
CA ARG A 42 15.88 3.29 3.74
C ARG A 42 15.85 2.18 2.69
N LYS A 43 16.39 2.44 1.48
CA LYS A 43 16.49 1.42 0.43
C LYS A 43 17.39 0.25 0.84
N ALA A 44 18.50 0.51 1.53
CA ALA A 44 19.40 -0.54 2.01
C ALA A 44 18.79 -1.44 3.09
N ARG A 45 17.83 -0.92 3.87
CA ARG A 45 17.09 -1.66 4.92
C ARG A 45 15.80 -2.30 4.43
N ALA A 46 15.41 -2.05 3.17
CA ALA A 46 14.18 -2.59 2.63
C ALA A 46 14.38 -4.07 2.30
N VAL A 47 13.44 -4.89 2.73
CA VAL A 47 13.36 -6.32 2.47
C VAL A 47 12.10 -6.62 1.66
N GLY A 48 11.99 -7.85 1.15
CA GLY A 48 10.87 -8.29 0.33
C GLY A 48 10.88 -7.78 -1.09
N ASN A 49 10.25 -8.55 -1.97
CA ASN A 49 10.01 -8.20 -3.37
C ASN A 49 8.53 -7.91 -3.58
N VAL A 50 7.98 -6.98 -2.80
CA VAL A 50 6.57 -6.61 -2.88
C VAL A 50 6.23 -6.02 -4.26
N MET A 51 5.08 -6.38 -4.81
CA MET A 51 4.67 -6.06 -6.20
C MET A 51 4.57 -4.55 -6.50
N HIS A 52 4.42 -3.69 -5.49
CA HIS A 52 4.43 -2.24 -5.67
C HIS A 52 5.84 -1.64 -5.79
N HIS A 53 6.90 -2.46 -5.71
CA HIS A 53 8.32 -2.12 -5.89
C HIS A 53 8.91 -1.04 -4.94
N VAL A 54 8.10 -0.50 -4.04
CA VAL A 54 8.57 0.36 -2.93
C VAL A 54 9.35 -0.46 -1.90
N GLY A 55 9.07 -1.76 -1.75
CA GLY A 55 9.65 -2.63 -0.71
C GLY A 55 9.14 -2.32 0.69
N MET A 56 9.39 -3.22 1.64
CA MET A 56 8.95 -3.09 3.04
C MET A 56 10.14 -3.01 3.98
N VAL A 57 9.96 -2.38 5.14
CA VAL A 57 10.98 -2.36 6.20
C VAL A 57 10.35 -2.98 7.43
N VAL A 58 10.96 -4.03 7.96
CA VAL A 58 10.59 -4.70 9.21
C VAL A 58 11.82 -4.82 10.09
N PRO A 59 11.68 -4.97 11.42
CA PRO A 59 12.80 -5.38 12.26
C PRO A 59 13.37 -6.69 11.71
N TYR A 60 14.68 -6.70 11.46
CA TYR A 60 15.41 -7.87 10.96
C TYR A 60 16.74 -7.92 11.69
N ASP A 61 17.01 -9.05 12.35
CA ASP A 61 18.30 -9.32 12.99
C ASP A 61 19.18 -10.09 12.01
N GLU A 62 20.24 -9.43 11.52
CA GLU A 62 21.18 -10.03 10.58
C GLU A 62 22.00 -11.19 11.17
N LYS A 63 22.10 -11.30 12.50
CA LYS A 63 22.89 -12.37 13.15
C LYS A 63 22.11 -13.66 13.28
N THR A 64 20.82 -13.56 13.59
CA THR A 64 19.94 -14.71 13.74
C THR A 64 19.13 -14.99 12.48
N GLU A 65 19.16 -14.08 11.51
CA GLU A 65 18.36 -14.09 10.29
C GLU A 65 16.84 -14.12 10.57
N VAL A 66 16.41 -13.44 11.64
CA VAL A 66 15.00 -13.41 12.11
C VAL A 66 14.36 -12.06 11.82
N GLY A 67 13.11 -12.09 11.39
CA GLY A 67 12.22 -10.95 11.14
C GLY A 67 11.58 -10.99 9.75
N TYR A 68 12.21 -11.67 8.80
CA TYR A 68 11.72 -11.81 7.42
C TYR A 68 12.33 -13.04 6.74
N ARG A 69 11.45 -13.82 6.12
CA ARG A 69 11.80 -14.82 5.10
C ARG A 69 10.98 -14.60 3.83
N PRO A 70 11.52 -14.91 2.64
CA PRO A 70 10.79 -14.76 1.39
C PRO A 70 9.67 -15.77 1.22
N LEU A 71 8.68 -15.41 0.39
CA LEU A 71 7.67 -16.36 -0.07
C LEU A 71 8.32 -17.52 -0.85
N THR A 72 7.71 -18.70 -0.76
CA THR A 72 8.14 -19.91 -1.50
C THR A 72 7.84 -19.86 -3.00
N VAL A 73 7.17 -18.80 -3.45
CA VAL A 73 6.71 -18.59 -4.83
C VAL A 73 7.20 -17.24 -5.34
N THR A 74 7.37 -17.14 -6.65
CA THR A 74 7.74 -15.88 -7.31
C THR A 74 6.52 -14.96 -7.50
N ASN A 75 6.76 -13.67 -7.71
CA ASN A 75 5.67 -12.71 -8.00
C ASN A 75 4.84 -13.08 -9.24
N VAL A 76 5.46 -13.73 -10.23
CA VAL A 76 4.76 -14.18 -11.45
C VAL A 76 3.79 -15.32 -11.12
N GLU A 77 4.25 -16.28 -10.33
CA GLU A 77 3.42 -17.41 -9.88
C GLU A 77 2.31 -16.94 -8.94
N LEU A 78 2.63 -16.08 -7.96
CA LEU A 78 1.63 -15.51 -7.05
C LEU A 78 0.56 -14.73 -7.82
N ARG A 79 0.96 -13.94 -8.81
CA ARG A 79 0.00 -13.24 -9.70
C ARG A 79 -0.89 -14.22 -10.45
N ARG A 80 -0.35 -15.33 -10.96
CA ARG A 80 -1.12 -16.37 -11.64
C ARG A 80 -2.11 -17.05 -10.69
N MET A 81 -1.72 -17.33 -9.45
CA MET A 81 -2.62 -17.87 -8.42
C MET A 81 -3.78 -16.92 -8.14
N MET A 82 -3.51 -15.63 -7.96
CA MET A 82 -4.55 -14.61 -7.75
C MET A 82 -5.48 -14.45 -8.96
N GLN A 83 -4.94 -14.51 -10.18
CA GLN A 83 -5.73 -14.50 -11.42
C GLN A 83 -6.67 -15.70 -11.52
N ASN A 84 -6.21 -16.90 -11.13
CA ASN A 84 -7.04 -18.10 -11.10
C ASN A 84 -8.22 -17.93 -10.13
N VAL A 85 -7.98 -17.35 -8.94
CA VAL A 85 -9.05 -17.05 -7.96
C VAL A 85 -10.04 -16.02 -8.50
N ALA A 86 -9.54 -14.98 -9.18
CA ALA A 86 -10.38 -13.95 -9.78
C ALA A 86 -11.29 -14.50 -10.90
N ALA A 87 -10.76 -15.40 -11.74
CA ALA A 87 -11.46 -15.96 -12.88
C ALA A 87 -12.36 -17.18 -12.53
N ALA A 88 -12.18 -17.79 -11.37
CA ALA A 88 -12.91 -19.00 -10.99
C ALA A 88 -14.44 -18.79 -10.93
N PRO A 89 -15.26 -19.74 -11.38
CA PRO A 89 -16.69 -19.77 -11.07
C PRO A 89 -16.94 -19.85 -9.57
N LEU A 90 -18.05 -19.31 -9.06
CA LEU A 90 -18.35 -19.26 -7.62
C LEU A 90 -18.24 -20.62 -6.92
N ALA A 91 -18.66 -21.70 -7.58
CA ALA A 91 -18.56 -23.08 -7.07
C ALA A 91 -17.12 -23.57 -6.89
N GLN A 92 -16.15 -23.01 -7.63
CA GLN A 92 -14.74 -23.44 -7.65
C GLN A 92 -13.80 -22.45 -6.95
N VAL A 93 -14.30 -21.31 -6.47
CA VAL A 93 -13.48 -20.29 -5.79
C VAL A 93 -12.73 -20.87 -4.58
N LYS A 94 -13.38 -21.76 -3.81
CA LYS A 94 -12.73 -22.40 -2.65
C LYS A 94 -11.53 -23.25 -3.05
N THR A 95 -11.66 -24.00 -4.14
CA THR A 95 -10.56 -24.81 -4.68
C THR A 95 -9.47 -23.92 -5.26
N ALA A 96 -9.82 -22.86 -5.97
CA ALA A 96 -8.83 -21.90 -6.49
C ALA A 96 -8.05 -21.18 -5.37
N LEU A 97 -8.69 -20.95 -4.22
CA LEU A 97 -8.08 -20.35 -3.05
C LEU A 97 -7.12 -21.28 -2.30
N SER A 98 -7.18 -22.60 -2.51
CA SER A 98 -6.38 -23.56 -1.72
C SER A 98 -4.89 -23.27 -1.81
N SER A 99 -4.37 -22.97 -3.01
CA SER A 99 -2.95 -22.64 -3.20
C SER A 99 -2.53 -21.38 -2.43
N ILE A 100 -3.43 -20.41 -2.25
CA ILE A 100 -3.14 -19.23 -1.43
C ILE A 100 -3.21 -19.60 0.06
N GLN A 101 -4.12 -20.48 0.47
CA GLN A 101 -4.20 -20.97 1.85
C GLN A 101 -2.96 -21.77 2.28
N ASP A 102 -2.34 -22.49 1.35
CA ASP A 102 -1.06 -23.16 1.60
C ASP A 102 0.02 -22.11 1.96
N LEU A 103 0.08 -20.99 1.24
CA LEU A 103 0.97 -19.87 1.56
C LEU A 103 0.63 -19.21 2.90
N VAL A 104 -0.66 -19.05 3.22
CA VAL A 104 -1.10 -18.53 4.54
C VAL A 104 -0.64 -19.45 5.67
N THR A 105 -0.65 -20.77 5.45
CA THR A 105 -0.16 -21.74 6.43
C THR A 105 1.34 -21.57 6.68
N LEU A 106 2.13 -21.41 5.61
CA LEU A 106 3.56 -21.13 5.72
C LEU A 106 3.85 -19.80 6.43
N VAL A 107 3.03 -18.78 6.18
CA VAL A 107 3.11 -17.50 6.89
C VAL A 107 2.85 -17.68 8.39
N ASN A 108 1.91 -18.53 8.79
CA ASN A 108 1.66 -18.76 10.21
C ASN A 108 2.86 -19.43 10.90
N PHE A 109 3.51 -20.41 10.25
CA PHE A 109 4.76 -20.96 10.74
C PHE A 109 5.86 -19.88 10.85
N ALA A 110 5.97 -19.00 9.85
CA ALA A 110 6.90 -17.88 9.90
C ALA A 110 6.58 -16.92 11.07
N ASN A 111 5.31 -16.66 11.36
CA ASN A 111 4.90 -15.82 12.49
C ASN A 111 5.31 -16.45 13.83
N ASP A 112 5.14 -17.76 14.00
CA ASP A 112 5.59 -18.46 15.23
C ASP A 112 7.11 -18.37 15.42
N GLU A 113 7.86 -18.30 14.31
CA GLU A 113 9.31 -18.13 14.26
C GLU A 113 9.76 -16.64 14.19
N CYS A 114 8.84 -15.71 14.48
CA CYS A 114 9.06 -14.25 14.50
C CYS A 114 9.42 -13.60 13.15
N ASP A 115 9.20 -14.29 12.04
CA ASP A 115 9.38 -13.80 10.66
C ASP A 115 8.12 -13.09 10.12
N TYR A 116 7.67 -12.07 10.83
CA TYR A 116 6.44 -11.34 10.53
C TYR A 116 6.42 -10.66 9.15
N GLY A 117 7.61 -10.41 8.58
CA GLY A 117 7.74 -9.81 7.25
C GLY A 117 7.09 -10.65 6.14
N MET A 118 7.12 -11.98 6.23
CA MET A 118 6.56 -12.86 5.20
C MET A 118 5.04 -12.64 5.04
N GLY A 119 4.33 -12.55 6.17
CA GLY A 119 2.89 -12.27 6.17
C GLY A 119 2.55 -10.86 5.70
N LEU A 120 3.42 -9.88 6.00
CA LEU A 120 3.27 -8.51 5.50
C LEU A 120 3.41 -8.47 3.97
N GLU A 121 4.38 -9.15 3.39
CA GLU A 121 4.59 -9.21 1.94
C GLU A 121 3.39 -9.83 1.22
N LEU A 122 2.97 -11.04 1.64
CA LEU A 122 1.82 -11.72 1.03
C LEU A 122 0.55 -10.87 1.16
N GLY A 123 0.29 -10.31 2.33
CA GLY A 123 -0.88 -9.46 2.57
C GLY A 123 -0.91 -8.23 1.66
N LEU A 124 0.24 -7.56 1.47
CA LEU A 124 0.36 -6.39 0.60
C LEU A 124 0.15 -6.75 -0.87
N ASP A 125 0.66 -7.90 -1.32
CA ASP A 125 0.50 -8.34 -2.71
C ASP A 125 -0.95 -8.72 -3.03
N LEU A 126 -1.63 -9.45 -2.13
CA LEU A 126 -3.07 -9.73 -2.27
C LEU A 126 -3.89 -8.44 -2.30
N PHE A 127 -3.57 -7.49 -1.40
CA PHE A 127 -4.21 -6.20 -1.34
C PHE A 127 -4.01 -5.39 -2.64
N LEU A 128 -2.80 -5.37 -3.18
CA LEU A 128 -2.45 -4.65 -4.41
C LEU A 128 -3.15 -5.23 -5.63
N PHE A 129 -3.33 -6.55 -5.70
CA PHE A 129 -4.05 -7.20 -6.80
C PHE A 129 -5.51 -6.71 -6.91
N GLY A 130 -6.14 -6.39 -5.79
CA GLY A 130 -7.37 -5.61 -5.78
C GLY A 130 -8.68 -6.37 -6.01
N ASN A 131 -8.66 -7.69 -5.94
CA ASN A 131 -9.87 -8.50 -6.11
C ASN A 131 -10.59 -8.71 -4.78
N GLU A 132 -11.91 -8.48 -4.76
CA GLU A 132 -12.75 -8.60 -3.56
C GLU A 132 -12.70 -9.99 -2.91
N ARG A 133 -12.53 -11.05 -3.70
CA ARG A 133 -12.44 -12.43 -3.19
C ARG A 133 -11.20 -12.67 -2.34
N LEU A 134 -10.19 -11.80 -2.45
CA LEU A 134 -8.94 -11.85 -1.68
C LEU A 134 -8.94 -10.88 -0.49
N HIS A 135 -9.94 -9.99 -0.36
CA HIS A 135 -9.95 -8.96 0.68
C HIS A 135 -9.94 -9.56 2.09
N SER A 136 -10.70 -10.63 2.34
CA SER A 136 -10.72 -11.29 3.64
C SER A 136 -9.36 -11.86 4.03
N THR A 137 -8.70 -12.57 3.10
CA THR A 137 -7.36 -13.12 3.31
C THR A 137 -6.31 -12.03 3.48
N ALA A 138 -6.36 -10.98 2.65
CA ALA A 138 -5.46 -9.84 2.74
C ALA A 138 -5.61 -9.11 4.09
N LEU A 139 -6.86 -8.88 4.53
CA LEU A 139 -7.14 -8.26 5.83
C LEU A 139 -6.59 -9.09 6.98
N PHE A 140 -6.81 -10.40 6.97
CA PHE A 140 -6.29 -11.30 8.01
C PHE A 140 -4.75 -11.24 8.11
N LEU A 141 -4.06 -11.33 6.97
CA LEU A 141 -2.60 -11.29 6.90
C LEU A 141 -2.05 -9.94 7.37
N LEU A 142 -2.59 -8.84 6.82
CA LEU A 142 -2.14 -7.48 7.15
C LEU A 142 -2.45 -7.10 8.59
N GLN A 143 -3.63 -7.44 9.10
CA GLN A 143 -3.99 -7.20 10.49
C GLN A 143 -3.04 -7.94 11.44
N THR A 144 -2.76 -9.22 11.18
CA THR A 144 -1.85 -10.03 11.98
C THR A 144 -0.43 -9.46 11.93
N ALA A 145 0.11 -9.24 10.73
CA ALA A 145 1.47 -8.73 10.56
C ALA A 145 1.65 -7.34 11.18
N TYR A 146 0.72 -6.41 10.97
CA TYR A 146 0.80 -5.09 11.60
C TYR A 146 0.67 -5.14 13.11
N THR A 147 -0.11 -6.07 13.66
CA THR A 147 -0.22 -6.24 15.11
C THR A 147 1.10 -6.74 15.70
N LEU A 148 1.69 -7.80 15.10
CA LEU A 148 2.96 -8.38 15.51
C LEU A 148 4.14 -7.40 15.35
N LEU A 149 4.07 -6.51 14.35
CA LEU A 149 5.05 -5.43 14.14
C LEU A 149 4.80 -4.18 14.99
N HIS A 150 3.79 -4.19 15.88
CA HIS A 150 3.37 -3.04 16.69
C HIS A 150 2.98 -1.79 15.89
N ARG A 151 2.31 -1.97 14.75
CA ARG A 151 1.84 -0.92 13.81
C ARG A 151 0.32 -0.82 13.81
N THR A 152 -0.30 -0.68 14.97
CA THR A 152 -1.76 -0.75 15.16
C THR A 152 -2.55 0.27 14.31
N LYS A 153 -2.01 1.47 14.07
CA LYS A 153 -2.65 2.45 13.18
C LYS A 153 -2.82 1.98 11.74
N PHE A 154 -1.93 1.13 11.24
CA PHE A 154 -2.10 0.54 9.92
C PHE A 154 -3.21 -0.52 9.89
N VAL A 155 -3.53 -1.14 11.03
CA VAL A 155 -4.69 -2.03 11.16
C VAL A 155 -5.99 -1.25 11.02
N GLU A 156 -6.10 -0.08 11.65
CA GLU A 156 -7.27 0.82 11.50
C GLU A 156 -7.43 1.23 10.03
N ILE A 157 -6.35 1.73 9.41
CA ILE A 157 -6.37 2.18 8.01
C ILE A 157 -6.76 1.06 7.05
N ILE A 158 -6.20 -0.14 7.19
CA ILE A 158 -6.48 -1.22 6.24
C ILE A 158 -7.91 -1.75 6.39
N LYS A 159 -8.45 -1.78 7.60
CA LYS A 159 -9.86 -2.15 7.86
C LYS A 159 -10.79 -1.18 7.14
N ASP A 160 -10.64 0.11 7.42
CA ASP A 160 -11.50 1.14 6.83
C ASP A 160 -11.37 1.16 5.30
N HIS A 161 -10.15 1.00 4.79
CA HIS A 161 -9.90 0.99 3.35
C HIS A 161 -10.53 -0.24 2.67
N LEU A 162 -10.43 -1.43 3.25
CA LEU A 162 -11.04 -2.63 2.67
C LEU A 162 -12.57 -2.65 2.82
N SER A 163 -13.12 -2.01 3.86
CA SER A 163 -14.57 -1.80 4.02
C SER A 163 -15.14 -0.87 2.96
N CYS A 164 -14.37 0.14 2.55
CA CYS A 164 -14.82 1.18 1.61
C CYS A 164 -13.77 1.47 0.53
N ARG A 165 -13.43 0.46 -0.28
CA ARG A 165 -12.45 0.60 -1.39
C ARG A 165 -13.10 1.22 -2.64
N LYS A 166 -13.49 2.49 -2.56
CA LYS A 166 -14.15 3.21 -3.65
C LYS A 166 -13.13 3.73 -4.67
N MET A 167 -13.46 3.65 -5.96
CA MET A 167 -12.69 4.31 -7.05
C MET A 167 -13.24 5.69 -7.42
N GLU A 168 -14.39 6.07 -6.87
CA GLU A 168 -15.13 7.29 -7.19
C GLU A 168 -15.23 8.21 -5.96
N ASN A 169 -15.38 9.52 -6.20
CA ASN A 169 -15.56 10.54 -5.15
C ASN A 169 -14.42 10.57 -4.11
N LEU A 170 -13.17 10.57 -4.62
CA LEU A 170 -11.92 10.68 -3.85
C LEU A 170 -11.68 12.08 -3.26
N ASP A 171 -12.52 13.05 -3.60
CA ASP A 171 -12.36 14.41 -3.13
C ASP A 171 -12.86 14.54 -1.68
N TYR A 172 -11.95 14.28 -0.75
CA TYR A 172 -12.17 14.44 0.67
C TYR A 172 -12.51 15.88 1.05
N LEU A 173 -11.95 16.86 0.32
CA LEU A 173 -12.15 18.28 0.63
C LEU A 173 -13.55 18.74 0.22
N THR A 174 -14.04 18.30 -0.93
CA THR A 174 -15.39 18.63 -1.40
C THR A 174 -16.46 18.03 -0.47
N LYS A 175 -16.28 16.78 -0.01
CA LYS A 175 -17.17 16.17 0.98
C LYS A 175 -17.16 16.85 2.34
N LYS A 176 -16.00 17.34 2.78
CA LYS A 176 -15.89 18.02 4.07
C LYS A 176 -16.61 19.37 4.06
N LEU A 177 -16.50 20.10 2.94
CA LEU A 177 -17.25 21.35 2.74
C LEU A 177 -18.77 21.10 2.72
N GLU A 178 -19.23 20.06 2.01
CA GLU A 178 -20.64 19.68 1.99
C GLU A 178 -21.18 19.23 3.36
N ALA A 179 -20.35 18.58 4.19
CA ALA A 179 -20.72 18.12 5.53
C ALA A 179 -20.66 19.23 6.60
N ASP A 180 -19.82 20.25 6.40
CA ASP A 180 -19.74 21.42 7.30
C ASP A 180 -20.88 22.43 7.00
N ASP A 181 -21.55 22.35 5.83
CA ASP A 181 -22.75 23.13 5.48
C ASP A 181 -24.07 22.50 6.00
N GLU A 182 -24.05 21.22 6.42
CA GLU A 182 -25.17 20.61 7.16
C GLU A 182 -24.98 20.85 8.67
N GLU A 183 -25.23 22.08 9.13
CA GLU A 183 -25.50 22.28 10.57
C GLU A 183 -26.72 21.44 10.97
N PRO A 184 -26.71 20.80 12.16
CA PRO A 184 -27.86 20.08 12.65
C PRO A 184 -28.96 21.10 12.88
N ASP A 185 -30.02 21.02 12.06
CA ASP A 185 -31.24 21.81 12.22
C ASP A 185 -31.65 21.74 13.69
N GLY A 186 -31.49 22.87 14.37
CA GLY A 186 -31.75 22.99 15.78
C GLY A 186 -33.22 22.71 16.00
N GLN A 187 -33.55 21.51 16.49
CA GLN A 187 -34.79 21.27 17.19
C GLN A 187 -34.81 22.16 18.45
N ARG A 188 -35.21 23.40 18.25
CA ARG A 188 -35.92 24.21 19.23
C ARG A 188 -37.35 24.25 18.75
N ASP A 189 -38.16 23.34 19.28
CA ASP A 189 -39.60 23.54 19.38
C ASP A 189 -40.06 23.00 20.75
N GLU A 190 -40.35 23.99 21.59
CA GLU A 190 -41.31 24.09 22.72
C GLU A 190 -41.33 23.04 23.86
#